data_AF-A0A920F8S0-F1
#
_entry.id   AF-A0A920F8S0-F1
#
_cell.length_a   1.000
_cell.length_b   1.000
_cell.length_c   1.000
_cell.angle_alpha   90.00
_cell.angle_beta   90.00
_cell.angle_gamma   90.00
#
_symmetry.space_group_name_H-M   'P 1'
#
loop_
_entity.id
_entity.type
_entity.pdbx_description
1 polymer ?
#
loop_
_entity_poly.entity_id
_entity_poly.type
_entity_poly.pdbx_seq_one_letter_code
_entity_poly.pdbx_strand_id
1 'polypeptide(L)'
;MDPHKSLVPNTFDLIITNPPYLESNSSNPSPEKRKNSANVETEVDLGTWLNFSAKFLKPGGNISLIHRADRLDHILTLMRTSFGGLSVYPLWPKTGRPAKRVIVSGIKGSASPTKILPGATIHDADGSYTAPVQAALTGEKLLADLLN
;
A
#
# COMPACT_ATOMS: atom_id res chain seq x y z
N MET A 1 10.13 4.41 -14.72
CA MET A 1 8.82 5.07 -14.94
C MET A 1 9.09 6.49 -15.40
N ASP A 2 8.59 6.87 -16.58
CA ASP A 2 8.79 8.22 -17.11
C ASP A 2 7.63 9.13 -16.69
N PRO A 3 7.87 10.17 -15.87
CA PRO A 3 6.82 11.11 -15.48
C PRO A 3 6.30 11.88 -16.69
N HIS A 4 5.02 12.22 -16.67
CA HIS A 4 4.49 13.24 -17.57
C HIS A 4 5.28 14.55 -17.38
N LYS A 5 5.60 15.23 -18.48
CA LYS A 5 6.51 16.41 -18.50
C LYS A 5 6.06 17.57 -17.60
N SER A 6 4.77 17.61 -17.23
CA SER A 6 4.21 18.62 -16.34
C SER A 6 4.49 18.37 -14.86
N LEU A 7 4.97 17.19 -14.47
CA LEU A 7 5.26 16.89 -13.07
C LEU A 7 6.57 17.57 -12.66
N VAL A 8 6.48 18.42 -11.65
CA VAL A 8 7.61 19.12 -11.06
C VAL A 8 8.05 18.41 -9.78
N PRO A 9 9.33 18.03 -9.62
CA PRO A 9 9.84 17.43 -8.39
C PRO A 9 9.58 18.30 -7.14
N ASN A 10 9.48 17.66 -5.97
CA ASN A 10 9.25 18.33 -4.68
C ASN A 10 8.02 19.28 -4.64
N THR A 11 6.92 18.92 -5.27
CA THR A 11 5.70 19.75 -5.29
C THR A 11 4.51 19.16 -4.57
N PHE A 12 4.49 17.84 -4.34
CA PHE A 12 3.37 17.18 -3.69
C PHE A 12 3.56 17.12 -2.17
N ASP A 13 2.48 17.38 -1.44
CA ASP A 13 2.42 17.21 0.02
C ASP A 13 2.09 15.76 0.42
N LEU A 14 1.34 15.06 -0.43
CA LEU A 14 0.87 13.69 -0.21
C LEU A 14 0.87 12.91 -1.53
N ILE A 15 1.33 11.67 -1.47
CA ILE A 15 1.17 10.66 -2.53
C ILE A 15 0.45 9.46 -1.95
N ILE A 16 -0.62 9.02 -2.60
CA ILE A 16 -1.36 7.79 -2.27
C ILE A 16 -1.23 6.84 -3.45
N THR A 17 -0.92 5.56 -3.19
CA THR A 17 -0.77 4.57 -4.27
C THR A 17 -1.28 3.18 -3.89
N ASN A 18 -1.79 2.47 -4.87
CA ASN A 18 -2.15 1.05 -4.80
C ASN A 18 -1.41 0.34 -5.94
N PRO A 19 -0.09 0.10 -5.79
CA PRO A 19 0.72 -0.39 -6.89
C PRO A 19 0.22 -1.79 -7.31
N PRO A 20 0.18 -2.06 -8.63
CA PRO A 20 -0.33 -3.32 -9.14
C PRO A 20 0.50 -4.49 -8.61
N TYR A 21 -0.16 -5.59 -8.30
CA TYR A 21 0.48 -6.84 -7.88
C TYR A 21 -0.13 -8.01 -8.65
N LEU A 22 0.72 -8.86 -9.24
CA LEU A 22 0.32 -10.12 -9.86
C LEU A 22 0.73 -11.29 -8.95
N GLU A 23 -0.23 -12.18 -8.65
CA GLU A 23 0.03 -13.40 -7.89
C GLU A 23 0.93 -14.34 -8.71
N SER A 24 2.15 -14.57 -8.26
CA SER A 24 3.10 -15.44 -8.96
C SER A 24 2.81 -16.93 -8.79
N ASN A 25 1.84 -17.38 -7.97
CA ASN A 25 1.59 -18.81 -7.75
C ASN A 25 0.18 -19.15 -7.25
N SER A 26 -0.79 -19.31 -8.14
CA SER A 26 -1.92 -20.22 -7.88
C SER A 26 -2.16 -21.14 -9.09
N SER A 27 -1.83 -22.41 -8.89
CA SER A 27 -2.20 -23.61 -9.66
C SER A 27 -3.13 -23.46 -10.87
N ASN A 28 -2.59 -23.90 -12.02
CA ASN A 28 -3.23 -24.20 -13.31
C ASN A 28 -3.60 -23.01 -14.23
N PRO A 29 -2.62 -22.40 -14.94
CA PRO A 29 -2.93 -21.49 -16.03
C PRO A 29 -3.39 -22.26 -17.27
N SER A 30 -4.58 -21.92 -17.77
CA SER A 30 -5.09 -22.39 -19.07
C SER A 30 -4.08 -22.15 -20.21
N PRO A 31 -4.07 -22.95 -21.29
CA PRO A 31 -3.10 -22.83 -22.39
C PRO A 31 -3.09 -21.46 -23.07
N GLU A 32 -4.16 -20.69 -22.99
CA GLU A 32 -4.23 -19.31 -23.51
C GLU A 32 -3.44 -18.31 -22.67
N LYS A 33 -3.25 -18.56 -21.36
CA LYS A 33 -2.34 -17.77 -20.52
C LYS A 33 -0.88 -17.94 -20.94
N ARG A 34 -0.52 -19.01 -21.65
CA ARG A 34 0.85 -19.24 -22.16
C ARG A 34 1.28 -18.26 -23.25
N LYS A 35 0.32 -17.64 -23.96
CA LYS A 35 0.60 -16.63 -24.99
C LYS A 35 0.68 -15.21 -24.42
N ASN A 36 0.08 -14.97 -23.25
CA ASN A 36 0.23 -13.72 -22.49
C ASN A 36 1.33 -13.79 -21.42
N SER A 37 1.85 -14.98 -21.09
CA SER A 37 2.96 -15.18 -20.14
C SER A 37 4.35 -15.00 -20.77
N ALA A 38 4.42 -14.50 -22.01
CA ALA A 38 5.65 -13.98 -22.61
C ALA A 38 5.96 -12.53 -22.15
N ASN A 39 5.17 -11.99 -21.22
CA ASN A 39 5.52 -10.88 -20.33
C ASN A 39 5.59 -11.45 -18.89
N VAL A 40 6.58 -12.30 -18.59
CA VAL A 40 7.77 -11.90 -17.82
C VAL A 40 7.46 -10.76 -16.84
N GLU A 41 7.47 -11.09 -15.53
CA GLU A 41 7.82 -10.19 -14.43
C GLU A 41 7.56 -8.69 -14.65
N THR A 42 6.47 -8.17 -14.09
CA THR A 42 6.47 -6.75 -13.68
C THR A 42 6.53 -6.66 -12.17
N GLU A 43 7.65 -7.19 -11.66
CA GLU A 43 8.49 -6.58 -10.62
C GLU A 43 9.01 -5.18 -11.03
N VAL A 44 8.39 -4.53 -12.02
CA VAL A 44 8.51 -3.09 -12.23
C VAL A 44 7.79 -2.40 -11.08
N ASP A 45 8.49 -1.66 -10.25
CA ASP A 45 9.30 -2.16 -9.13
C ASP A 45 8.73 -1.35 -7.97
N LEU A 46 8.32 -1.99 -6.87
CA LEU A 46 7.84 -1.22 -5.72
C LEU A 46 8.89 -0.16 -5.33
N GLY A 47 10.17 -0.46 -5.49
CA GLY A 47 11.27 0.49 -5.40
C GLY A 47 11.15 1.64 -6.39
N THR A 48 10.90 1.39 -7.68
CA THR A 48 10.63 2.42 -8.69
C THR A 48 9.44 3.33 -8.32
N TRP A 49 8.34 2.77 -7.81
CA TRP A 49 7.20 3.57 -7.33
C TRP A 49 7.58 4.43 -6.12
N LEU A 50 8.32 3.87 -5.17
CA LEU A 50 8.78 4.58 -3.98
C LEU A 50 9.80 5.66 -4.31
N ASN A 51 10.74 5.38 -5.21
CA ASN A 51 11.74 6.33 -5.71
C ASN A 51 11.08 7.48 -6.48
N PHE A 52 10.10 7.16 -7.33
CA PHE A 52 9.28 8.17 -7.98
C PHE A 52 8.57 9.04 -6.94
N SER A 53 7.91 8.42 -5.97
CA SER A 53 7.18 9.14 -4.92
C SER A 53 8.11 10.05 -4.11
N ALA A 54 9.29 9.54 -3.74
CA ALA A 54 10.31 10.31 -3.04
C ALA A 54 10.81 11.51 -3.85
N LYS A 55 10.98 11.37 -5.18
CA LYS A 55 11.39 12.49 -6.05
C LYS A 55 10.34 13.61 -6.10
N PHE A 56 9.07 13.28 -6.06
CA PHE A 56 7.98 14.24 -6.28
C PHE A 56 7.38 14.82 -4.98
N LEU A 57 7.54 14.15 -3.84
CA LEU A 57 7.16 14.70 -2.53
C LEU A 57 8.08 15.85 -2.09
N LYS A 58 7.51 16.89 -1.49
CA LYS A 58 8.26 17.89 -0.72
C LYS A 58 9.03 17.22 0.43
N PRO A 59 10.14 17.81 0.92
CA PRO A 59 10.71 17.40 2.21
C PRO A 59 9.62 17.41 3.31
N GLY A 60 9.54 16.35 4.11
CA GLY A 60 8.47 16.18 5.10
C GLY A 60 7.10 15.81 4.53
N GLY A 61 6.98 15.65 3.21
CA GLY A 61 5.76 15.15 2.56
C GLY A 61 5.45 13.70 2.91
N ASN A 62 4.19 13.32 2.77
CA ASN A 62 3.68 12.01 3.18
C ASN A 62 3.48 11.07 1.99
N ILE A 63 3.73 9.79 2.20
CA ILE A 63 3.32 8.71 1.30
C ILE A 63 2.39 7.76 2.03
N SER A 64 1.39 7.22 1.35
CA SER A 64 0.59 6.10 1.81
C SER A 64 0.39 5.09 0.70
N LEU A 65 0.64 3.81 0.98
CA LEU A 65 0.41 2.74 0.02
C LEU A 65 -0.37 1.60 0.65
N ILE A 66 -1.26 0.98 -0.12
CA ILE A 66 -1.90 -0.29 0.25
C ILE A 66 -1.25 -1.44 -0.51
N HIS A 67 -0.96 -2.55 0.18
CA HIS A 67 -0.35 -3.73 -0.44
C HIS A 67 -0.72 -5.02 0.30
N ARG A 68 -0.31 -6.18 -0.25
CA ARG A 68 -0.39 -7.49 0.42
C ARG A 68 0.48 -7.52 1.68
N ALA A 69 -0.09 -8.06 2.76
CA ALA A 69 0.55 -8.12 4.07
C ALA A 69 1.76 -9.08 4.12
N ASP A 70 1.81 -10.09 3.26
CA ASP A 70 2.93 -11.03 3.14
C ASP A 70 4.20 -10.42 2.49
N ARG A 71 4.12 -9.17 2.03
CA ARG A 71 5.25 -8.39 1.48
C ARG A 71 5.69 -7.28 2.43
N LEU A 72 5.20 -7.28 3.67
CA LEU A 72 5.43 -6.19 4.62
C LEU A 72 6.92 -5.95 4.89
N ASP A 73 7.71 -7.01 5.05
CA ASP A 73 9.16 -6.96 5.22
C ASP A 73 9.86 -6.23 4.06
N HIS A 74 9.52 -6.58 2.83
CA HIS A 74 10.05 -5.96 1.62
C HIS A 74 9.60 -4.49 1.52
N ILE A 75 8.31 -4.20 1.76
CA ILE A 75 7.78 -2.83 1.77
C ILE A 75 8.54 -1.94 2.75
N LEU A 76 8.71 -2.40 3.99
CA LEU A 76 9.41 -1.64 5.03
C LEU A 76 10.88 -1.40 4.66
N THR A 77 11.53 -2.41 4.08
CA THR A 77 12.92 -2.31 3.62
C THR A 77 13.09 -1.22 2.57
N LEU A 78 12.25 -1.22 1.53
CA LEU A 78 12.32 -0.23 0.46
C LEU A 78 11.92 1.17 0.94
N MET A 79 10.87 1.29 1.75
CA MET A 79 10.42 2.59 2.25
C MET A 79 11.50 3.26 3.11
N ARG A 80 12.27 2.50 3.90
CA ARG A 80 13.33 3.04 4.76
C ARG A 80 14.47 3.73 4.03
N THR A 81 14.59 3.57 2.72
CA THR A 81 15.58 4.29 1.90
C THR A 81 15.31 5.79 1.84
N SER A 82 14.05 6.22 1.87
CA SER A 82 13.64 7.62 1.64
C SER A 82 12.63 8.14 2.67
N PHE A 83 12.01 7.25 3.44
CA PHE A 83 10.91 7.55 4.35
C PHE A 83 11.18 6.99 5.75
N GLY A 84 10.77 7.74 6.77
CA GLY A 84 10.70 7.25 8.14
C GLY A 84 9.42 7.68 8.83
N GLY A 85 9.33 7.48 10.14
CA GLY A 85 8.05 7.61 10.86
C GLY A 85 6.98 6.68 10.28
N LEU A 86 7.40 5.48 9.85
CA LEU A 86 6.52 4.58 9.13
C LEU A 86 5.37 4.12 10.03
N SER A 87 4.15 4.08 9.50
CA SER A 87 3.00 3.50 10.19
C SER A 87 2.45 2.32 9.39
N VAL A 88 2.31 1.17 10.04
CA VAL A 88 1.70 -0.02 9.45
C VAL A 88 0.29 -0.17 10.01
N TYR A 89 -0.72 -0.11 9.14
CA TYR A 89 -2.12 -0.34 9.48
C TYR A 89 -2.60 -1.65 8.84
N PRO A 90 -2.74 -2.73 9.62
CA PRO A 90 -3.18 -4.02 9.10
C PRO A 90 -4.67 -4.03 8.75
N LEU A 91 -5.03 -4.75 7.69
CA LEU A 91 -6.41 -5.00 7.29
C LEU A 91 -6.69 -6.51 7.33
N TRP A 92 -7.49 -6.93 8.32
CA TRP A 92 -7.87 -8.32 8.53
C TRP A 92 -9.16 -8.64 7.80
N PRO A 93 -9.23 -9.76 7.05
CA PRO A 93 -10.46 -10.10 6.34
C PRO A 93 -11.62 -10.39 7.30
N LYS A 94 -11.34 -11.02 8.45
CA LYS A 94 -12.26 -11.37 9.55
C LYS A 94 -11.47 -11.47 10.86
N THR A 95 -12.15 -11.40 12.00
CA THR A 95 -11.57 -11.59 13.34
C THR A 95 -10.84 -12.94 13.46
N GLY A 96 -9.68 -12.94 14.11
CA GLY A 96 -8.86 -14.14 14.33
C GLY A 96 -8.14 -14.66 13.08
N ARG A 97 -8.20 -13.95 11.94
CA ARG A 97 -7.44 -14.30 10.73
C ARG A 97 -6.22 -13.39 10.60
N PRO A 98 -5.12 -13.85 9.98
CA PRO A 98 -4.00 -12.98 9.61
C PRO A 98 -4.43 -11.87 8.64
N ALA A 99 -3.73 -10.73 8.68
CA ALA A 99 -3.98 -9.62 7.77
C ALA A 99 -3.71 -10.06 6.33
N LYS A 100 -4.59 -9.64 5.39
CA LYS A 100 -4.39 -9.90 3.95
C LYS A 100 -3.86 -8.68 3.21
N ARG A 101 -4.09 -7.49 3.76
CA ARG A 101 -3.60 -6.23 3.25
C ARG A 101 -3.02 -5.40 4.40
N VAL A 102 -2.12 -4.51 4.06
CA VAL A 102 -1.57 -3.49 4.96
C VAL A 102 -1.61 -2.16 4.23
N ILE A 103 -1.95 -1.11 4.94
CA ILE A 103 -1.63 0.25 4.54
C ILE A 103 -0.34 0.63 5.24
N VAL A 104 0.66 1.06 4.48
CA VAL A 104 1.92 1.56 5.02
C VAL A 104 2.07 3.01 4.62
N SER A 105 2.26 3.88 5.61
CA SER A 105 2.50 5.30 5.39
C SER A 105 3.87 5.71 5.93
N GLY A 106 4.40 6.83 5.43
CA GLY A 106 5.69 7.34 5.87
C GLY A 106 5.93 8.80 5.49
N ILE A 107 6.93 9.41 6.13
CA ILE A 107 7.30 10.82 5.95
C ILE A 107 8.66 10.90 5.27
N LYS A 108 8.74 11.62 4.14
CA LYS A 108 9.99 11.79 3.37
C LYS A 108 11.06 12.46 4.22
N GLY A 109 12.21 11.80 4.36
CA GLY A 109 13.37 12.27 5.11
C GLY A 109 13.25 12.17 6.64
N SER A 110 12.17 11.60 7.18
CA SER A 110 12.07 11.34 8.62
C SER A 110 12.99 10.19 9.05
N ALA A 111 13.53 10.28 10.26
CA ALA A 111 14.27 9.19 10.92
C ALA A 111 13.45 8.51 12.04
N SER A 112 12.19 8.91 12.24
CA SER A 112 11.38 8.39 13.36
C SER A 112 11.15 6.87 13.27
N PRO A 113 10.97 6.18 14.41
CA PRO A 113 10.71 4.74 14.45
C PRO A 113 9.45 4.32 13.69
N THR A 114 9.37 3.04 13.32
CA THR A 114 8.15 2.45 12.76
C THR A 114 7.17 2.19 13.89
N LYS A 115 5.88 2.44 13.67
CA LYS A 115 4.79 2.03 14.55
C LYS A 115 3.82 1.09 13.83
N ILE A 116 3.26 0.16 14.59
CA ILE A 116 2.14 -0.68 14.15
C ILE A 116 0.88 -0.11 14.79
N LEU A 117 -0.15 0.09 13.98
CA LEU A 117 -1.44 0.64 14.40
C LEU A 117 -2.45 -0.48 14.65
N PRO A 118 -3.57 -0.19 15.36
CA PRO A 118 -4.59 -1.18 15.68
C PRO A 118 -5.27 -1.86 14.49
N GLY A 119 -5.19 -1.29 13.27
CA GLY A 119 -5.75 -1.87 12.04
C GLY A 119 -7.29 -1.90 11.99
N ALA A 120 -7.84 -2.62 11.00
CA ALA A 120 -9.29 -2.83 10.87
C ALA A 120 -9.64 -4.25 10.40
N THR A 121 -10.68 -4.82 11.01
CA THR A 121 -11.36 -6.02 10.48
C THR A 121 -12.37 -5.59 9.43
N ILE A 122 -12.26 -6.17 8.23
CA ILE A 122 -13.07 -5.77 7.06
C ILE A 122 -14.49 -6.29 7.14
N HIS A 123 -14.67 -7.57 7.48
CA HIS A 123 -15.98 -8.20 7.52
C HIS A 123 -16.32 -8.82 8.86
N ASP A 124 -17.61 -8.77 9.19
CA ASP A 124 -18.22 -9.52 10.28
C ASP A 124 -18.33 -11.02 9.94
N ALA A 125 -18.77 -11.81 10.92
CA ALA A 125 -18.90 -13.25 10.80
C ALA A 125 -19.83 -13.64 9.62
N ASP A 126 -20.91 -12.89 9.44
CA ASP A 126 -21.93 -13.04 8.39
C ASP A 126 -21.46 -12.60 6.99
N GLY A 127 -20.28 -11.98 6.89
CA GLY A 127 -19.71 -11.50 5.63
C GLY A 127 -20.09 -10.07 5.25
N SER A 128 -20.92 -9.39 6.04
CA SER A 128 -21.14 -7.95 5.89
C SER A 128 -19.89 -7.14 6.24
N TYR A 129 -19.79 -5.90 5.78
CA TYR A 129 -18.73 -4.99 6.21
C TYR A 129 -18.94 -4.58 7.67
N THR A 130 -17.86 -4.52 8.44
CA THR A 130 -17.93 -3.95 9.79
C THR A 130 -18.37 -2.50 9.73
N ALA A 131 -19.11 -2.03 10.74
CA ALA A 131 -19.66 -0.67 10.76
C ALA A 131 -18.61 0.43 10.46
N PRO A 132 -17.37 0.39 11.00
CA PRO A 132 -16.34 1.36 10.65
C PRO A 132 -15.96 1.33 9.16
N VAL A 133 -15.83 0.14 8.57
CA VAL A 133 -15.46 -0.03 7.16
C VAL A 133 -16.62 0.38 6.24
N GLN A 134 -17.85 0.04 6.61
CA GLN A 134 -19.03 0.49 5.88
C GLN A 134 -19.11 2.03 5.83
N ALA A 135 -18.90 2.71 6.97
CA ALA A 135 -18.88 4.18 7.02
C ALA A 135 -17.76 4.79 6.15
N ALA A 136 -16.61 4.12 6.06
CA ALA A 136 -15.53 4.55 5.18
C ALA A 136 -15.87 4.38 3.70
N LEU A 137 -16.58 3.31 3.33
CA LEU A 137 -17.00 3.06 1.96
C LEU A 137 -18.14 3.99 1.50
N THR A 138 -19.01 4.41 2.41
CA THR A 138 -20.09 5.38 2.13
C THR A 138 -19.62 6.83 2.20
N GLY A 139 -18.40 7.09 2.69
CA GLY A 139 -17.85 8.43 2.85
C GLY A 139 -18.38 9.18 4.07
N GLU A 140 -19.08 8.51 4.98
CA GLU A 140 -19.56 9.07 6.25
C GLU A 140 -18.42 9.34 7.24
N LYS A 141 -17.33 8.58 7.15
CA LYS A 141 -16.08 8.79 7.87
C LYS A 141 -14.90 8.54 6.95
N LEU A 142 -13.78 9.22 7.18
CA LEU A 142 -12.53 8.84 6.53
C LEU A 142 -11.99 7.59 7.23
N LEU A 143 -11.33 6.71 6.46
CA LEU A 143 -10.54 5.62 7.05
C LEU A 143 -9.50 6.19 8.04
N ALA A 144 -9.00 7.40 7.79
CA ALA A 144 -8.13 8.16 8.68
C ALA A 144 -8.74 8.42 10.07
N ASP A 145 -10.06 8.60 10.15
CA ASP A 145 -10.78 8.81 11.41
C ASP A 145 -10.92 7.51 12.21
N LEU A 146 -10.60 6.37 11.61
CA LEU A 146 -10.52 5.04 12.24
C LEU A 146 -9.10 4.68 12.67
N LEU A 147 -8.12 5.57 12.44
CA LEU A 147 -6.70 5.39 12.78
C LEU A 147 -6.32 6.01 14.15
N ASN A 148 -7.26 6.70 14.80
CA ASN A 148 -7.08 7.41 16.07
C ASN A 148 -7.84 6.71 17.21
#